data_AF-A0A453BQ56-F1
#
_entry.id   AF-A0A453BQ56-F1
#
_cell.length_a   1.000
_cell.length_b   1.000
_cell.length_c   1.000
_cell.angle_alpha   90.00
_cell.angle_beta   90.00
_cell.angle_gamma   90.00
#
_symmetry.space_group_name_H-M   'P 1'
#
loop_
_entity.id
_entity.type
_entity.pdbx_description
1 polymer ?
#
loop_
_entity_poly.entity_id
_entity_poly.type
_entity_poly.pdbx_seq_one_letter_code
_entity_poly.pdbx_strand_id
1 'polypeptide(L)'
;AIPLVSVMYAGRIGDLELAGATLGNSWATVTGIALMTGLSGSLETLCGQGYGAQVYRMLGVYLQASIITSALFSVLVSLLWLYTEPLLIFLHQDPEVSRMAAVFLRYTIPAQFAFGFIQCILRFLQTQSVVMPLVAFSLLPLVFHVGITHASVHYLGLGFAGPAMSTSLSLWLSFIMLASYVMLSTRFKQTWGGFSTEAFQYVLPGLKLAVPSAMMVCFEYWAFEILVLLAGLMPDSQMSTSIIAMCANTESISYMITYGFAAAISTRVSNELGAGNIDKAKKALKVTLALSLLLGVTFLLLLGLGHNLWAGLFSKSEAVISAFASMTPFLIGSVVLDSTQGVLSG
;
A
#
# COMPACT_ATOMS: atom_id res chain seq x y z
N ALA A 1 -0.81 6.26 6.57
CA ALA A 1 -1.27 7.15 7.66
C ALA A 1 -2.15 6.43 8.69
N ILE A 2 -3.28 5.83 8.28
CA ILE A 2 -4.19 5.13 9.22
C ILE A 2 -3.48 4.05 10.07
N PRO A 3 -2.72 3.09 9.48
CA PRO A 3 -2.04 2.06 10.29
C PRO A 3 -1.01 2.64 11.27
N LEU A 4 -0.30 3.69 10.85
CA LEU A 4 0.68 4.38 11.69
C LEU A 4 0.03 4.98 12.94
N VAL A 5 -1.11 5.67 12.80
CA VAL A 5 -1.84 6.22 13.95
C VAL A 5 -2.27 5.10 14.90
N SER A 6 -2.71 3.96 14.37
CA SER A 6 -3.09 2.82 15.20
C SER A 6 -1.93 2.24 16.00
N VAL A 7 -0.76 2.08 15.37
CA VAL A 7 0.47 1.63 16.06
C VAL A 7 0.94 2.65 17.11
N MET A 8 0.83 3.96 16.82
CA MET A 8 1.16 5.01 17.79
C MET A 8 0.27 4.94 19.04
N TYR A 9 -1.02 4.65 18.88
CA TYR A 9 -1.92 4.45 20.01
C TYR A 9 -1.60 3.17 20.78
N ALA A 10 -1.29 2.06 20.09
CA ALA A 10 -0.84 0.84 20.74
C ALA A 10 0.41 1.08 21.60
N GLY A 11 1.40 1.83 21.11
CA GLY A 11 2.60 2.13 21.90
C GLY A 11 2.39 3.06 23.08
N ARG A 12 1.27 3.79 23.14
CA ARG A 12 0.90 4.53 24.37
C ARG A 12 0.28 3.64 25.44
N ILE A 13 -0.15 2.43 25.09
CA ILE A 13 -0.68 1.45 26.05
C ILE A 13 0.49 0.75 26.76
N GLY A 14 1.52 0.34 26.01
CA GLY A 14 2.72 -0.28 26.57
C GLY A 14 3.69 -0.80 25.49
N ASP A 15 4.87 -1.21 25.93
CA ASP A 15 5.94 -1.71 25.04
C ASP A 15 5.57 -3.05 24.38
N LEU A 16 4.86 -3.93 25.11
CA LEU A 16 4.38 -5.21 24.59
C LEU A 16 3.32 -5.00 23.50
N GLU A 17 2.39 -4.08 23.72
CA GLU A 17 1.37 -3.67 22.75
C GLU A 17 2.01 -3.06 21.50
N LEU A 18 3.02 -2.20 21.68
CA LEU A 18 3.78 -1.64 20.56
C LEU A 18 4.41 -2.74 19.72
N ALA A 19 5.11 -3.68 20.37
CA ALA A 19 5.76 -4.80 19.69
C ALA A 19 4.74 -5.67 18.94
N GLY A 20 3.63 -6.02 19.60
CA GLY A 20 2.56 -6.82 19.01
C GLY A 20 1.88 -6.14 17.81
N ALA A 21 1.54 -4.86 17.92
CA ALA A 21 0.93 -4.11 16.82
C ALA A 21 1.91 -3.91 15.65
N THR A 22 3.18 -3.66 15.94
CA THR A 22 4.22 -3.51 14.91
C THR A 22 4.44 -4.82 14.16
N LEU A 23 4.59 -5.94 14.87
CA LEU A 23 4.74 -7.26 14.27
C LEU A 23 3.48 -7.67 13.50
N GLY A 24 2.29 -7.42 14.06
CA GLY A 24 1.02 -7.64 13.38
C GLY A 24 0.90 -6.84 12.09
N ASN A 25 1.33 -5.57 12.07
CA ASN A 25 1.31 -4.73 10.89
C ASN A 25 2.32 -5.18 9.81
N SER A 26 3.53 -5.58 10.20
CA SER A 26 4.52 -6.19 9.28
C SER A 26 3.95 -7.48 8.67
N TRP A 27 3.38 -8.37 9.51
CA TRP A 27 2.74 -9.60 9.05
C TRP A 27 1.57 -9.35 8.09
N ALA A 28 0.70 -8.38 8.40
CA ALA A 28 -0.38 -7.95 7.49
C ALA A 28 0.17 -7.42 6.17
N THR A 29 1.27 -6.67 6.22
CA THR A 29 1.87 -6.04 5.06
C THR A 29 2.38 -7.08 4.08
N VAL A 30 3.17 -8.03 4.57
CA VAL A 30 3.77 -9.14 3.81
C VAL A 30 2.70 -10.08 3.25
N THR A 31 1.74 -10.49 4.08
CA THR A 31 0.81 -11.58 3.72
C THR A 31 -0.49 -11.09 3.09
N GLY A 32 -0.80 -9.80 3.19
CA GLY A 32 -2.10 -9.27 2.82
C GLY A 32 -2.06 -7.98 2.00
N ILE A 33 -1.49 -6.90 2.52
CA ILE A 33 -1.59 -5.56 1.90
C ILE A 33 -0.87 -5.52 0.55
N ALA A 34 0.34 -6.08 0.47
CA ALA A 34 1.08 -6.17 -0.80
C ALA A 34 0.29 -6.97 -1.85
N LEU A 35 -0.28 -8.09 -1.44
CA LEU A 35 -1.10 -8.96 -2.30
C LEU A 35 -2.34 -8.22 -2.83
N MET A 36 -3.10 -7.54 -1.96
CA MET A 36 -4.30 -6.79 -2.37
C MET A 36 -3.96 -5.63 -3.32
N THR A 37 -2.83 -4.96 -3.07
CA THR A 37 -2.36 -3.86 -3.91
C THR A 37 -2.03 -4.37 -5.31
N GLY A 38 -1.23 -5.43 -5.44
CA GLY A 38 -0.84 -5.95 -6.75
C GLY A 38 -1.97 -6.71 -7.49
N LEU A 39 -2.88 -7.40 -6.79
CA LEU A 39 -4.06 -7.99 -7.47
C LEU A 39 -4.89 -6.94 -8.22
N SER A 40 -4.99 -5.73 -7.65
CA SER A 40 -5.71 -4.61 -8.27
C SER A 40 -5.04 -4.08 -9.55
N GLY A 41 -3.74 -4.33 -9.75
CA GLY A 41 -2.98 -3.81 -10.91
C GLY A 41 -3.51 -4.31 -12.25
N SER A 42 -4.19 -5.47 -12.28
CA SER A 42 -4.90 -5.95 -13.47
C SER A 42 -5.91 -4.94 -14.04
N LEU A 43 -6.54 -4.13 -13.18
CA LEU A 43 -7.48 -3.09 -13.59
C LEU A 43 -6.80 -1.94 -14.32
N GLU A 44 -5.54 -1.63 -14.04
CA GLU A 44 -4.82 -0.58 -14.76
C GLU A 44 -4.70 -0.93 -16.24
N THR A 45 -4.43 -2.20 -16.53
CA THR A 45 -4.41 -2.71 -17.91
C THR A 45 -5.83 -2.82 -18.49
N LEU A 46 -6.72 -3.56 -17.83
CA LEU A 46 -8.04 -3.89 -18.38
C LEU A 46 -8.95 -2.66 -18.50
N CYS A 47 -9.07 -1.86 -17.43
CA CYS A 47 -9.89 -0.66 -17.44
C CYS A 47 -9.22 0.47 -18.23
N GLY A 48 -7.89 0.59 -18.19
CA GLY A 48 -7.18 1.63 -18.94
C GLY A 48 -7.26 1.41 -20.46
N GLN A 49 -6.91 0.23 -20.94
CA GLN A 49 -7.06 -0.09 -22.36
C GLN A 49 -8.53 -0.06 -22.80
N GLY A 50 -9.44 -0.57 -21.95
CA GLY A 50 -10.88 -0.48 -22.20
C GLY A 50 -11.39 0.95 -22.30
N TYR A 51 -10.88 1.87 -21.48
CA TYR A 51 -11.25 3.28 -21.52
C TYR A 51 -10.72 3.95 -22.79
N GLY A 52 -9.46 3.71 -23.13
CA GLY A 52 -8.84 4.19 -24.37
C GLY A 52 -9.57 3.72 -25.64
N ALA A 53 -9.97 2.45 -25.65
CA ALA A 53 -10.72 1.82 -26.74
C ALA A 53 -12.22 2.17 -26.74
N GLN A 54 -12.67 3.03 -25.81
CA GLN A 54 -14.07 3.44 -25.63
C GLN A 54 -15.05 2.29 -25.33
N VAL A 55 -14.54 1.17 -24.79
CA VAL A 55 -15.35 0.03 -24.36
C VAL A 55 -15.83 0.22 -22.92
N TYR A 56 -16.48 1.36 -22.67
CA TYR A 56 -16.76 1.87 -21.33
C TYR A 56 -17.52 0.90 -20.43
N ARG A 57 -18.53 0.21 -20.96
CA ARG A 57 -19.36 -0.76 -20.22
C ARG A 57 -18.51 -1.83 -19.51
N MET A 58 -17.42 -2.27 -20.15
CA MET A 58 -16.57 -3.34 -19.63
C MET A 58 -15.79 -2.94 -18.39
N LEU A 59 -15.53 -1.65 -18.17
CA LEU A 59 -14.81 -1.20 -16.97
C LEU A 59 -15.54 -1.61 -15.69
N GLY A 60 -16.86 -1.46 -15.65
CA GLY A 60 -17.69 -1.86 -14.51
C GLY A 60 -17.73 -3.37 -14.32
N VAL A 61 -17.67 -4.15 -15.41
CA VAL A 61 -17.58 -5.62 -15.36
C VAL A 61 -16.23 -6.05 -14.79
N TYR A 62 -15.13 -5.44 -15.26
CA TYR A 62 -13.77 -5.71 -14.74
C TYR A 62 -13.62 -5.30 -13.28
N LEU A 63 -14.19 -4.16 -12.87
CA LEU A 63 -14.22 -3.72 -11.48
C LEU A 63 -14.89 -4.78 -10.59
N GLN A 64 -16.08 -5.26 -10.99
CA GLN A 64 -16.80 -6.30 -10.24
C GLN A 64 -16.02 -7.61 -10.17
N ALA A 65 -15.45 -8.05 -11.29
CA ALA A 65 -14.62 -9.26 -11.33
C ALA A 65 -13.41 -9.14 -10.39
N SER A 66 -12.78 -7.96 -10.34
CA SER A 66 -11.64 -7.70 -9.47
C SER A 66 -12.04 -7.61 -7.99
N ILE A 67 -13.21 -7.04 -7.66
CA ILE A 67 -13.76 -7.07 -6.30
C ILE A 67 -14.00 -8.52 -5.84
N ILE A 68 -14.56 -9.37 -6.71
CA ILE A 68 -14.75 -10.79 -6.42
C ILE A 68 -13.41 -11.47 -6.17
N THR A 69 -12.42 -11.24 -7.05
CA THR A 69 -11.06 -11.76 -6.87
C THR A 69 -10.45 -11.32 -5.54
N SER A 70 -10.49 -10.01 -5.23
CA SER A 70 -9.98 -9.47 -3.97
C SER A 70 -10.69 -10.09 -2.77
N ALA A 71 -12.02 -10.27 -2.81
CA ALA A 71 -12.77 -10.93 -1.73
C ALA A 71 -12.30 -12.38 -1.51
N LEU A 72 -12.11 -13.15 -2.58
CA LEU A 72 -11.64 -14.55 -2.50
C LEU A 72 -10.26 -14.62 -1.84
N PHE A 73 -9.31 -13.78 -2.27
CA PHE A 73 -7.98 -13.75 -1.66
C PHE A 73 -8.00 -13.16 -0.24
N SER A 74 -8.86 -12.20 0.06
CA SER A 74 -9.07 -11.71 1.44
C SER A 74 -9.54 -12.83 2.36
N VAL A 75 -10.39 -13.76 1.91
CA VAL A 75 -10.77 -14.95 2.70
C VAL A 75 -9.56 -15.82 2.99
N LEU A 76 -8.72 -16.11 1.98
CA LEU A 76 -7.51 -16.93 2.17
C LEU A 76 -6.53 -16.28 3.17
N VAL A 77 -6.31 -14.97 3.04
CA VAL A 77 -5.45 -14.20 3.96
C VAL A 77 -6.06 -14.17 5.37
N SER A 78 -7.38 -14.04 5.49
CA SER A 78 -8.05 -14.05 6.79
C SER A 78 -7.88 -15.39 7.50
N LEU A 79 -8.00 -16.51 6.77
CA LEU A 79 -7.73 -17.84 7.32
C LEU A 79 -6.30 -17.96 7.83
N LEU A 80 -5.31 -17.44 7.08
CA LEU A 80 -3.93 -17.37 7.55
C LEU A 80 -3.80 -16.55 8.85
N TRP A 81 -4.45 -15.39 8.92
CA TRP A 81 -4.38 -14.49 10.09
C TRP A 81 -5.07 -15.07 11.34
N LEU A 82 -6.03 -15.99 11.20
CA LEU A 82 -6.60 -16.71 12.35
C LEU A 82 -5.56 -17.58 13.07
N TYR A 83 -4.54 -18.05 12.34
CA TYR A 83 -3.43 -18.86 12.83
C TYR A 83 -2.16 -18.04 13.09
N THR A 84 -2.22 -16.70 13.16
CA THR A 84 -1.02 -15.87 13.38
C THR A 84 -0.20 -16.29 14.60
N GLU A 85 -0.82 -16.46 15.77
CA GLU A 85 -0.09 -16.79 17.01
C GLU A 85 0.74 -18.07 16.89
N PRO A 86 0.17 -19.24 16.53
CA PRO A 86 0.98 -20.45 16.38
C PRO A 86 2.00 -20.35 15.25
N LEU A 87 1.72 -19.61 14.17
CA LEU A 87 2.68 -19.40 13.07
C LEU A 87 3.86 -18.55 13.52
N LEU A 88 3.64 -17.47 14.26
CA LEU A 88 4.71 -16.61 14.78
C LEU A 88 5.55 -17.34 15.83
N ILE A 89 4.94 -18.13 16.71
CA ILE A 89 5.65 -18.98 17.66
C ILE A 89 6.50 -20.03 16.91
N PHE A 90 5.96 -20.63 15.85
CA PHE A 90 6.72 -21.55 14.99
C PHE A 90 7.92 -20.86 14.33
N LEU A 91 7.80 -19.57 14.00
CA LEU A 91 8.89 -18.71 13.53
C LEU A 91 9.78 -18.17 14.66
N HIS A 92 9.71 -18.77 15.85
CA HIS A 92 10.52 -18.44 17.04
C HIS A 92 10.35 -17.01 17.55
N GLN A 93 9.18 -16.39 17.32
CA GLN A 93 8.83 -15.13 17.97
C GLN A 93 8.45 -15.34 19.43
N ASP A 94 8.61 -14.29 20.24
CA ASP A 94 8.18 -14.30 21.64
C ASP A 94 6.66 -14.64 21.74
N PRO A 95 6.25 -15.55 22.64
CA PRO A 95 4.84 -15.97 22.75
C PRO A 95 3.89 -14.82 23.09
N GLU A 96 4.28 -13.89 23.95
CA GLU A 96 3.42 -12.78 24.37
C GLU A 96 3.27 -11.77 23.23
N VAL A 97 4.35 -11.44 22.53
CA VAL A 97 4.31 -10.59 21.32
C VAL A 97 3.47 -11.24 20.22
N SER A 98 3.62 -12.56 20.02
CA SER A 98 2.87 -13.34 19.03
C SER A 98 1.37 -13.33 19.30
N ARG A 99 0.98 -13.47 20.58
CA ARG A 99 -0.42 -13.37 21.01
C ARG A 99 -0.99 -11.97 20.74
N MET A 100 -0.24 -10.92 21.05
CA MET A 100 -0.65 -9.54 20.77
C MET A 100 -0.78 -9.27 19.27
N ALA A 101 0.18 -9.72 18.46
CA ALA A 101 0.08 -9.61 17.00
C ALA A 101 -1.16 -10.34 16.43
N ALA A 102 -1.51 -11.50 16.99
CA ALA A 102 -2.70 -12.24 16.59
C ALA A 102 -4.00 -11.53 17.00
N VAL A 103 -4.08 -10.96 18.21
CA VAL A 103 -5.22 -10.12 18.60
C VAL A 103 -5.36 -8.95 17.63
N PHE A 104 -4.27 -8.22 17.37
CA PHE A 104 -4.28 -7.08 16.45
C PHE A 104 -4.82 -7.48 15.07
N LEU A 105 -4.28 -8.54 14.46
CA LEU A 105 -4.68 -9.00 13.13
C LEU A 105 -6.11 -9.49 13.03
N ARG A 106 -6.64 -10.17 14.07
CA ARG A 106 -8.05 -10.60 14.10
C ARG A 106 -8.99 -9.41 13.96
N TYR A 107 -8.67 -8.27 14.57
CA TYR A 107 -9.43 -7.03 14.43
C TYR A 107 -9.12 -6.26 13.13
N THR A 108 -8.02 -6.57 12.46
CA THR A 108 -7.65 -6.03 11.13
C THR A 108 -8.29 -6.82 9.97
N ILE A 109 -8.81 -8.03 10.19
CA ILE A 109 -9.46 -8.85 9.14
C ILE A 109 -10.48 -8.04 8.31
N PRO A 110 -11.46 -7.30 8.91
CA PRO A 110 -12.40 -6.53 8.11
C PRO A 110 -11.73 -5.43 7.29
N ALA A 111 -10.67 -4.80 7.82
CA ALA A 111 -9.89 -3.78 7.13
C ALA A 111 -9.27 -4.31 5.84
N GLN A 112 -8.82 -5.57 5.82
CA GLN A 112 -8.19 -6.20 4.65
C GLN A 112 -9.17 -6.32 3.47
N PHE A 113 -10.44 -6.67 3.73
CA PHE A 113 -11.47 -6.69 2.69
C PHE A 113 -11.72 -5.28 2.13
N ALA A 114 -11.94 -4.31 3.02
CA ALA A 114 -12.16 -2.92 2.61
C ALA A 114 -10.97 -2.40 1.79
N PHE A 115 -9.75 -2.69 2.21
CA PHE A 115 -8.54 -2.30 1.50
C PHE A 115 -8.51 -2.88 0.08
N GLY A 116 -8.75 -4.19 -0.08
CA GLY A 116 -8.81 -4.82 -1.40
C GLY A 116 -9.87 -4.18 -2.31
N PHE A 117 -11.04 -3.85 -1.78
CA PHE A 117 -12.09 -3.19 -2.56
C PHE A 117 -11.78 -1.74 -2.91
N ILE A 118 -11.16 -1.01 -1.99
CA ILE A 118 -10.65 0.34 -2.23
C ILE A 118 -9.64 0.32 -3.36
N GLN A 119 -8.66 -0.60 -3.34
CA GLN A 119 -7.67 -0.72 -4.42
C GLN A 119 -8.35 -0.92 -5.78
N CYS A 120 -9.38 -1.77 -5.85
CA CYS A 120 -10.13 -1.95 -7.10
C CYS A 120 -10.84 -0.66 -7.57
N ILE A 121 -11.54 0.04 -6.67
CA ILE A 121 -12.25 1.28 -7.04
C ILE A 121 -11.25 2.39 -7.42
N LEU A 122 -10.10 2.46 -6.72
CA LEU A 122 -9.03 3.40 -7.04
C LEU A 122 -8.59 3.25 -8.49
N ARG A 123 -8.29 2.02 -8.94
CA ARG A 123 -7.88 1.80 -10.34
C ARG A 123 -8.99 2.12 -11.33
N PHE A 124 -10.23 1.73 -11.04
CA PHE A 124 -11.37 2.10 -11.89
C PHE A 124 -11.49 3.62 -12.07
N LEU A 125 -11.31 4.41 -11.02
CA LEU A 125 -11.37 5.87 -11.09
C LEU A 125 -10.14 6.47 -11.78
N GLN A 126 -8.93 5.97 -11.45
CA GLN A 126 -7.67 6.44 -12.00
C GLN A 126 -7.57 6.23 -13.51
N THR A 127 -7.97 5.07 -14.04
CA THR A 127 -7.95 4.81 -15.49
C THR A 127 -8.83 5.78 -16.28
N GLN A 128 -9.85 6.34 -15.64
CA GLN A 128 -10.73 7.38 -16.18
C GLN A 128 -10.21 8.82 -15.92
N SER A 129 -8.98 8.95 -15.42
CA SER A 129 -8.34 10.20 -14.99
C SER A 129 -9.11 10.95 -13.88
N VAL A 130 -9.82 10.22 -13.01
CA VAL A 130 -10.57 10.78 -11.88
C VAL A 130 -9.79 10.59 -10.58
N VAL A 131 -9.05 11.61 -10.16
CA VAL A 131 -8.14 11.53 -9.00
C VAL A 131 -8.56 12.35 -7.78
N MET A 132 -9.28 13.46 -7.97
CA MET A 132 -9.66 14.35 -6.85
C MET A 132 -10.55 13.70 -5.78
N PRO A 133 -11.55 12.87 -6.13
CA PRO A 133 -12.33 12.14 -5.12
C PRO A 133 -11.46 11.21 -4.26
N LEU A 134 -10.36 10.68 -4.81
CA LEU A 134 -9.43 9.81 -4.08
C LEU A 134 -8.72 10.57 -2.95
N VAL A 135 -8.37 11.83 -3.21
CA VAL A 135 -7.76 12.72 -2.21
C VAL A 135 -8.78 13.08 -1.12
N ALA A 136 -10.00 13.50 -1.51
CA ALA A 136 -11.03 13.88 -0.55
C ALA A 136 -11.47 12.71 0.35
N PHE A 137 -11.69 11.54 -0.25
CA PHE A 137 -12.18 10.35 0.46
C PHE A 137 -11.07 9.52 1.11
N SER A 138 -9.82 9.95 1.05
CA SER A 138 -8.74 9.42 1.88
C SER A 138 -8.45 10.32 3.09
N LEU A 139 -8.61 11.65 2.95
CA LEU A 139 -8.36 12.60 4.03
C LEU A 139 -9.44 12.54 5.12
N LEU A 140 -10.72 12.52 4.73
CA LEU A 140 -11.83 12.53 5.69
C LEU A 140 -11.79 11.30 6.63
N PRO A 141 -11.64 10.06 6.14
CA PRO A 141 -11.56 8.88 7.02
C PRO A 141 -10.33 8.89 7.92
N LEU A 142 -9.22 9.50 7.52
CA LEU A 142 -8.04 9.68 8.37
C LEU A 142 -8.33 10.60 9.56
N VAL A 143 -9.06 11.71 9.35
CA VAL A 143 -9.45 12.61 10.45
C VAL A 143 -10.36 11.88 11.43
N PHE A 144 -11.37 11.16 10.94
CA PHE A 144 -12.23 10.34 11.79
C PHE A 144 -11.46 9.22 12.50
N HIS A 145 -10.47 8.63 11.84
CA HIS A 145 -9.66 7.55 12.41
C HIS A 145 -8.99 7.96 13.72
N VAL A 146 -8.45 9.18 13.81
CA VAL A 146 -7.83 9.67 15.06
C VAL A 146 -8.84 9.70 16.20
N GLY A 147 -10.05 10.23 15.95
CA GLY A 147 -11.11 10.31 16.96
C GLY A 147 -11.67 8.95 17.35
N ILE A 148 -11.95 8.08 16.39
CA ILE A 148 -12.47 6.72 16.63
C ILE A 148 -11.43 5.89 17.39
N THR A 149 -10.15 5.99 17.04
CA THR A 149 -9.07 5.30 17.74
C THR A 149 -8.96 5.76 19.18
N HIS A 150 -8.96 7.09 19.41
CA HIS A 150 -8.94 7.66 20.75
C HIS A 150 -10.11 7.14 21.60
N ALA A 151 -11.33 7.18 21.06
CA ALA A 151 -12.51 6.71 21.76
C ALA A 151 -12.48 5.21 22.04
N SER A 152 -12.02 4.42 21.07
CA SER A 152 -11.91 2.95 21.19
C SER A 152 -10.96 2.55 22.31
N VAL A 153 -9.82 3.23 22.43
CA VAL A 153 -8.81 2.94 23.46
C VAL A 153 -9.26 3.41 24.84
N HIS A 154 -9.82 4.62 24.97
CA HIS A 154 -10.02 5.25 26.28
C HIS A 154 -11.45 5.19 26.83
N TYR A 155 -12.48 5.09 25.98
CA TYR A 155 -13.88 5.23 26.40
C TYR A 155 -14.73 3.98 26.11
N LEU A 156 -14.44 3.23 25.05
CA LEU A 156 -15.25 2.07 24.64
C LEU A 156 -14.77 0.74 25.24
N GLY A 157 -13.72 0.75 26.07
CA GLY A 157 -13.20 -0.44 26.75
C GLY A 157 -12.57 -1.48 25.82
N LEU A 158 -12.21 -1.12 24.58
CA LEU A 158 -11.60 -2.05 23.62
C LEU A 158 -10.09 -2.23 23.83
N GLY A 159 -9.45 -1.35 24.62
CA GLY A 159 -8.03 -1.45 24.95
C GLY A 159 -7.15 -1.61 23.70
N PHE A 160 -6.28 -2.62 23.72
CA PHE A 160 -5.36 -2.92 22.62
C PHE A 160 -6.02 -3.34 21.30
N ALA A 161 -7.25 -3.88 21.34
CA ALA A 161 -8.00 -4.19 20.12
C ALA A 161 -8.55 -2.92 19.43
N GLY A 162 -8.69 -1.83 20.19
CA GLY A 162 -9.29 -0.57 19.74
C GLY A 162 -8.65 0.01 18.47
N PRO A 163 -7.31 0.16 18.39
CA PRO A 163 -6.64 0.69 17.20
C PRO A 163 -6.88 -0.14 15.93
N ALA A 164 -6.76 -1.47 16.01
CA ALA A 164 -7.01 -2.35 14.88
C ALA A 164 -8.48 -2.31 14.41
N MET A 165 -9.43 -2.33 15.35
CA MET A 165 -10.85 -2.15 15.04
C MET A 165 -11.13 -0.79 14.38
N SER A 166 -10.48 0.27 14.86
CA SER A 166 -10.61 1.61 14.31
C SER A 166 -10.06 1.69 12.88
N THR A 167 -8.99 0.96 12.57
CA THR A 167 -8.49 0.82 11.19
C THR A 167 -9.55 0.19 10.29
N SER A 168 -10.17 -0.90 10.74
CA SER A 168 -11.26 -1.56 10.02
C SER A 168 -12.42 -0.60 9.73
N LEU A 169 -12.91 0.12 10.73
CA LEU A 169 -14.01 1.08 10.56
C LEU A 169 -13.64 2.20 9.58
N SER A 170 -12.44 2.78 9.71
CA SER A 170 -11.99 3.87 8.85
C SER A 170 -11.84 3.44 7.39
N LEU A 171 -11.32 2.24 7.12
CA LEU A 171 -11.21 1.74 5.74
C LEU A 171 -12.59 1.40 5.16
N TRP A 172 -13.50 0.81 5.92
CA TRP A 172 -14.87 0.61 5.45
C TRP A 172 -15.59 1.92 5.14
N LEU A 173 -15.37 2.96 5.94
CA LEU A 173 -15.87 4.30 5.64
C LEU A 173 -15.32 4.80 4.29
N SER A 174 -14.01 4.71 4.05
CA SER A 174 -13.39 5.06 2.76
C SER A 174 -14.02 4.29 1.60
N PHE A 175 -14.18 2.97 1.75
CA PHE A 175 -14.79 2.12 0.73
C PHE A 175 -16.23 2.56 0.43
N ILE A 176 -17.07 2.74 1.45
CA ILE A 176 -18.47 3.12 1.28
C ILE A 176 -18.57 4.48 0.58
N MET A 177 -17.74 5.45 0.94
CA MET A 177 -17.70 6.76 0.28
C MET A 177 -17.34 6.65 -1.20
N LEU A 178 -16.29 5.88 -1.52
CA LEU A 178 -15.84 5.64 -2.89
C LEU A 178 -16.89 4.87 -3.72
N ALA A 179 -17.46 3.80 -3.17
CA ALA A 179 -18.49 3.00 -3.81
C ALA A 179 -19.75 3.84 -4.08
N SER A 180 -20.19 4.62 -3.09
CA SER A 180 -21.33 5.53 -3.24
C SER A 180 -21.06 6.57 -4.33
N TYR A 181 -19.85 7.12 -4.42
CA TYR A 181 -19.49 8.05 -5.47
C TYR A 181 -19.56 7.41 -6.87
N VAL A 182 -19.06 6.18 -7.04
CA VAL A 182 -19.17 5.44 -8.31
C VAL A 182 -20.63 5.16 -8.67
N MET A 183 -21.44 4.72 -7.69
CA MET A 183 -22.82 4.30 -7.93
C MET A 183 -23.80 5.46 -8.16
N LEU A 184 -23.59 6.60 -7.50
CA LEU A 184 -24.54 7.72 -7.49
C LEU A 184 -24.18 8.84 -8.48
N SER A 185 -22.90 8.94 -8.88
CA SER A 185 -22.46 10.01 -9.78
C SER A 185 -22.92 9.75 -11.22
N THR A 186 -23.48 10.79 -11.85
CA THR A 186 -23.86 10.75 -13.28
C THR A 186 -22.66 10.55 -14.20
N ARG A 187 -21.44 10.85 -13.73
CA ARG A 187 -20.19 10.71 -14.49
C ARG A 187 -19.92 9.28 -14.93
N PHE A 188 -20.31 8.29 -14.12
CA PHE A 188 -19.98 6.89 -14.37
C PHE A 188 -21.10 6.11 -15.05
N LYS A 189 -22.17 6.77 -15.54
CA LYS A 189 -23.30 6.06 -16.18
C LYS A 189 -22.89 5.17 -17.37
N GLN A 190 -21.81 5.51 -18.07
CA GLN A 190 -21.31 4.72 -19.20
C GLN A 190 -20.31 3.63 -18.78
N THR A 191 -19.62 3.82 -17.65
CA THR A 191 -18.56 2.91 -17.17
C THR A 191 -19.02 2.00 -16.04
N TRP A 192 -20.10 2.36 -15.35
CA TRP A 192 -20.77 1.62 -14.29
C TRP A 192 -22.26 1.43 -14.65
N GLY A 193 -22.58 0.28 -15.24
CA GLY A 193 -23.95 -0.09 -15.62
C GLY A 193 -24.75 -0.80 -14.52
N GLY A 194 -24.24 -0.82 -13.28
CA GLY A 194 -24.78 -1.61 -12.17
C GLY A 194 -24.19 -3.03 -12.09
N PHE A 195 -24.73 -3.82 -11.17
CA PHE A 195 -24.27 -5.19 -10.94
C PHE A 195 -24.61 -6.11 -12.12
N SER A 196 -23.65 -6.95 -12.52
CA SER A 196 -23.79 -7.88 -13.63
C SER A 196 -23.16 -9.23 -13.31
N THR A 197 -23.89 -10.31 -13.61
CA THR A 197 -23.38 -11.68 -13.50
C THR A 197 -22.28 -11.99 -14.53
N GLU A 198 -22.13 -11.16 -15.56
CA GLU A 198 -21.04 -11.25 -16.53
C GLU A 198 -19.66 -11.13 -15.85
N ALA A 199 -19.57 -10.43 -14.70
CA ALA A 199 -18.32 -10.29 -13.95
C ALA A 199 -17.68 -11.63 -13.58
N PHE A 200 -18.49 -12.66 -13.28
CA PHE A 200 -17.97 -14.00 -12.95
C PHE A 200 -17.17 -14.64 -14.10
N GLN A 201 -17.49 -14.29 -15.35
CA GLN A 201 -16.76 -14.80 -16.53
C GLN A 201 -15.34 -14.24 -16.62
N TYR A 202 -15.09 -13.08 -15.98
CA TYR A 202 -13.81 -12.38 -16.05
C TYR A 202 -12.92 -12.57 -14.82
N VAL A 203 -13.38 -13.28 -13.79
CA VAL A 203 -12.58 -13.60 -12.60
C VAL A 203 -11.34 -14.41 -12.98
N LEU A 204 -11.51 -15.58 -13.59
CA LEU A 204 -10.39 -16.44 -13.97
C LEU A 204 -9.49 -15.83 -15.06
N PRO A 205 -10.04 -15.24 -16.15
CA PRO A 205 -9.20 -14.52 -17.12
C PRO A 205 -8.41 -13.37 -16.51
N GLY A 206 -9.01 -12.60 -15.58
CA GLY A 206 -8.35 -11.49 -14.91
C GLY A 206 -7.14 -11.91 -14.07
N LEU A 207 -7.15 -13.12 -13.50
CA LEU A 207 -6.00 -13.66 -12.75
C LEU A 207 -4.71 -13.74 -13.57
N LYS A 208 -4.79 -13.87 -14.89
CA LYS A 208 -3.59 -13.89 -15.76
C LYS A 208 -2.79 -12.60 -15.70
N LEU A 209 -3.44 -11.48 -15.38
CA LEU A 209 -2.79 -10.18 -15.17
C LEU A 209 -2.61 -9.88 -13.68
N ALA A 210 -3.59 -10.26 -12.86
CA ALA A 210 -3.57 -9.95 -11.43
C ALA A 210 -2.46 -10.70 -10.68
N VAL A 211 -2.20 -11.98 -11.00
CA VAL A 211 -1.20 -12.78 -10.29
C VAL A 211 0.23 -12.30 -10.55
N PRO A 212 0.68 -12.05 -11.81
CA PRO A 212 2.00 -11.47 -12.04
C PRO A 212 2.18 -10.10 -11.37
N SER A 213 1.17 -9.23 -11.44
CA SER A 213 1.20 -7.92 -10.77
C SER A 213 1.28 -8.06 -9.24
N ALA A 214 0.52 -8.98 -8.65
CA ALA A 214 0.61 -9.35 -7.25
C ALA A 214 2.01 -9.84 -6.85
N MET A 215 2.61 -10.74 -7.63
CA MET A 215 3.96 -11.24 -7.35
C MET A 215 5.01 -10.13 -7.39
N MET A 216 4.93 -9.22 -8.36
CA MET A 216 5.86 -8.08 -8.45
C MET A 216 5.82 -7.24 -7.16
N VAL A 217 4.62 -6.81 -6.73
CA VAL A 217 4.46 -6.00 -5.52
C VAL A 217 4.84 -6.78 -4.26
N CYS A 218 4.47 -8.06 -4.17
CA CYS A 218 4.82 -8.91 -3.03
C CYS A 218 6.34 -9.07 -2.90
N PHE A 219 7.06 -9.39 -3.98
CA PHE A 219 8.51 -9.58 -3.92
C PHE A 219 9.25 -8.32 -3.50
N GLU A 220 8.80 -7.15 -3.95
CA GLU A 220 9.36 -5.86 -3.52
C GLU A 220 9.19 -5.65 -2.01
N TYR A 221 7.96 -5.83 -1.50
CA TYR A 221 7.67 -5.64 -0.07
C TYR A 221 8.39 -6.68 0.80
N TRP A 222 8.45 -7.93 0.34
CA TRP A 222 9.14 -9.00 1.06
C TRP A 222 10.65 -8.76 1.11
N ALA A 223 11.25 -8.20 0.06
CA ALA A 223 12.67 -7.87 0.05
C ALA A 223 13.01 -6.86 1.17
N PHE A 224 12.18 -5.81 1.35
CA PHE A 224 12.37 -4.85 2.44
C PHE A 224 12.28 -5.48 3.83
N GLU A 225 11.28 -6.33 4.07
CA GLU A 225 11.09 -6.99 5.37
C GLU A 225 12.23 -7.99 5.66
N ILE A 226 12.70 -8.71 4.64
CA ILE A 226 13.87 -9.60 4.75
C ILE A 226 15.13 -8.78 5.06
N LEU A 227 15.35 -7.62 4.43
CA LEU A 227 16.50 -6.77 4.71
C LEU A 227 16.52 -6.29 6.16
N VAL A 228 15.38 -5.87 6.70
CA VAL A 228 15.24 -5.48 8.11
C VAL A 228 15.54 -6.67 9.03
N LEU A 229 15.02 -7.87 8.70
CA LEU A 229 15.28 -9.08 9.47
C LEU A 229 16.77 -9.44 9.47
N LEU A 230 17.42 -9.42 8.30
CA LEU A 230 18.86 -9.70 8.19
C LEU A 230 19.71 -8.68 8.95
N ALA A 231 19.30 -7.41 8.96
CA ALA A 231 19.96 -6.37 9.75
C ALA A 231 19.94 -6.70 11.27
N GLY A 232 18.83 -7.27 11.75
CA GLY A 232 18.69 -7.71 13.14
C GLY A 232 19.55 -8.92 13.52
N LEU A 233 20.07 -9.67 12.55
CA LEU A 233 20.94 -10.83 12.78
C LEU A 233 22.44 -10.48 12.71
N MET A 234 22.79 -9.23 12.39
CA MET A 234 24.19 -8.80 12.29
C MET A 234 24.85 -8.67 13.67
N PRO A 235 26.20 -8.74 13.78
CA PRO A 235 26.92 -8.69 15.06
C PRO A 235 26.62 -7.44 15.90
N ASP A 236 26.43 -6.28 15.27
CA ASP A 236 25.89 -5.07 15.90
C ASP A 236 24.45 -4.86 15.43
N SER A 237 23.54 -5.70 15.92
CA SER A 237 22.14 -5.74 15.48
C SER A 237 21.41 -4.43 15.77
N GLN A 238 21.72 -3.74 16.87
CA GLN A 238 21.10 -2.45 17.20
C GLN A 238 21.48 -1.35 16.20
N MET A 239 22.78 -1.21 15.90
CA MET A 239 23.24 -0.23 14.93
C MET A 239 22.73 -0.56 13.52
N SER A 240 22.89 -1.82 13.11
CA SER A 240 22.52 -2.30 11.77
C SER A 240 21.02 -2.15 11.50
N THR A 241 20.19 -2.59 12.44
CA THR A 241 18.73 -2.44 12.35
C THR A 241 18.33 -0.98 12.30
N SER A 242 18.96 -0.11 13.11
CA SER A 242 18.66 1.33 13.10
C SER A 242 18.98 1.96 11.74
N ILE A 243 20.13 1.66 11.16
CA ILE A 243 20.55 2.19 9.86
C ILE A 243 19.63 1.69 8.74
N ILE A 244 19.36 0.39 8.69
CA ILE A 244 18.49 -0.20 7.66
C ILE A 244 17.05 0.31 7.81
N ALA A 245 16.54 0.46 9.03
CA ALA A 245 15.23 1.08 9.27
C ALA A 245 15.18 2.53 8.78
N MET A 246 16.23 3.33 9.03
CA MET A 246 16.33 4.70 8.52
C MET A 246 16.35 4.73 6.98
N CYS A 247 17.12 3.84 6.34
CA CYS A 247 17.13 3.69 4.88
C CYS A 247 15.75 3.32 4.35
N ALA A 248 15.12 2.26 4.87
CA ALA A 248 13.81 1.78 4.44
C ALA A 248 12.71 2.83 4.61
N ASN A 249 12.71 3.58 5.72
CA ASN A 249 11.74 4.67 5.92
C ASN A 249 11.96 5.83 4.92
N THR A 250 13.22 6.17 4.64
CA THR A 250 13.54 7.21 3.66
C THR A 250 13.11 6.79 2.25
N GLU A 251 13.39 5.54 1.89
CA GLU A 251 13.01 4.96 0.61
C GLU A 251 11.49 4.85 0.48
N SER A 252 10.78 4.41 1.52
CA SER A 252 9.31 4.38 1.54
C SER A 252 8.67 5.74 1.25
N ILE A 253 9.24 6.84 1.78
CA ILE A 253 8.76 8.20 1.50
C ILE A 253 8.96 8.58 0.04
N SER A 254 10.13 8.25 -0.53
CA SER A 254 10.39 8.47 -1.94
C SER A 254 9.46 7.64 -2.82
N TYR A 255 9.30 6.36 -2.46
CA TYR A 255 8.42 5.41 -3.13
C TYR A 255 6.97 5.88 -3.18
N MET A 256 6.44 6.53 -2.13
CA MET A 256 5.08 7.08 -2.18
C MET A 256 4.87 8.12 -3.30
N ILE A 257 5.93 8.86 -3.67
CA ILE A 257 5.88 9.83 -4.77
C ILE A 257 6.02 9.10 -6.11
N THR A 258 6.97 8.16 -6.22
CA THR A 258 7.20 7.39 -7.45
C THR A 258 6.03 6.48 -7.80
N TYR A 259 5.36 5.92 -6.80
CA TYR A 259 4.11 5.17 -6.95
C TYR A 259 2.99 6.04 -7.56
N GLY A 260 2.94 7.33 -7.21
CA GLY A 260 2.05 8.29 -7.87
C GLY A 260 2.39 8.46 -9.36
N PHE A 261 3.67 8.50 -9.71
CA PHE A 261 4.10 8.52 -11.10
C PHE A 261 3.79 7.21 -11.83
N ALA A 262 3.99 6.06 -11.18
CA ALA A 262 3.65 4.73 -11.70
C ALA A 262 2.17 4.62 -12.05
N ALA A 263 1.27 5.03 -11.14
CA ALA A 263 -0.17 5.04 -11.40
C ALA A 263 -0.56 5.99 -12.55
N ALA A 264 0.10 7.16 -12.63
CA ALA A 264 -0.16 8.14 -13.67
C ALA A 264 0.32 7.65 -15.05
N ILE A 265 1.52 7.06 -15.15
CA ILE A 265 2.03 6.53 -16.41
C ILE A 265 1.23 5.31 -16.85
N SER A 266 0.90 4.40 -15.93
CA SER A 266 0.10 3.21 -16.23
C SER A 266 -1.25 3.61 -16.83
N THR A 267 -1.95 4.57 -16.21
CA THR A 267 -3.19 5.15 -16.75
C THR A 267 -3.01 5.75 -18.14
N ARG A 268 -1.95 6.54 -18.36
CA ARG A 268 -1.74 7.22 -19.65
C ARG A 268 -1.36 6.25 -20.76
N VAL A 269 -0.43 5.33 -20.50
CA VAL A 269 0.02 4.34 -21.47
C VAL A 269 -1.10 3.39 -21.82
N SER A 270 -1.84 2.85 -20.84
CA SER A 270 -2.98 1.96 -21.09
C SER A 270 -4.07 2.65 -21.91
N ASN A 271 -4.44 3.90 -21.59
CA ASN A 271 -5.42 4.67 -22.35
C ASN A 271 -4.96 4.94 -23.79
N GLU A 272 -3.72 5.38 -24.00
CA GLU A 272 -3.22 5.68 -25.35
C GLU A 272 -3.04 4.40 -26.18
N LEU A 273 -2.61 3.29 -25.57
CA LEU A 273 -2.55 1.98 -26.23
C LEU A 273 -3.95 1.48 -26.61
N GLY A 274 -4.93 1.60 -25.72
CA GLY A 274 -6.33 1.27 -26.01
C GLY A 274 -6.91 2.09 -27.16
N ALA A 275 -6.49 3.35 -27.29
CA ALA A 275 -6.87 4.23 -28.39
C ALA A 275 -6.05 4.03 -29.68
N GLY A 276 -5.06 3.12 -29.69
CA GLY A 276 -4.15 2.90 -30.83
C GLY A 276 -3.07 3.96 -31.03
N ASN A 277 -2.86 4.86 -30.07
CA ASN A 277 -1.94 5.99 -30.16
C ASN A 277 -0.53 5.67 -29.59
N ILE A 278 0.22 4.81 -30.28
CA ILE A 278 1.54 4.35 -29.81
C ILE A 278 2.52 5.50 -29.54
N ASP A 279 2.53 6.55 -30.38
CA ASP A 279 3.45 7.68 -30.21
C ASP A 279 3.16 8.51 -28.96
N LYS A 280 1.87 8.66 -28.60
CA LYS A 280 1.48 9.33 -27.36
C LYS A 280 1.83 8.49 -26.13
N ALA A 281 1.68 7.17 -26.20
CA ALA A 281 2.13 6.27 -25.15
C ALA A 281 3.65 6.40 -24.91
N LYS A 282 4.46 6.39 -25.98
CA LYS A 282 5.92 6.61 -25.90
C LYS A 282 6.27 7.99 -25.34
N LYS A 283 5.51 9.03 -25.72
CA LYS A 283 5.72 10.39 -25.20
C LYS A 283 5.41 10.46 -23.70
N ALA A 284 4.32 9.84 -23.24
CA ALA A 284 3.98 9.77 -21.83
C ALA A 284 5.12 9.13 -21.03
N LEU A 285 5.66 7.99 -21.50
CA LEU A 285 6.78 7.31 -20.86
C LEU A 285 8.01 8.21 -20.71
N LYS A 286 8.41 8.90 -21.80
CA LYS A 286 9.55 9.82 -21.78
C LYS A 286 9.38 10.96 -20.77
N VAL A 287 8.18 11.54 -20.70
CA VAL A 287 7.89 12.63 -19.75
C VAL A 287 7.96 12.12 -18.31
N THR A 288 7.35 10.98 -18.00
CA THR A 288 7.36 10.44 -16.64
C THR A 288 8.75 9.98 -16.20
N LEU A 289 9.55 9.41 -17.11
CA LEU A 289 10.97 9.10 -16.83
C LEU A 289 11.76 10.38 -16.50
N ALA A 290 11.56 11.47 -17.24
CA ALA A 290 12.21 12.75 -16.93
C ALA A 290 11.79 13.30 -15.56
N LEU A 291 10.51 13.19 -15.19
CA LEU A 291 10.02 13.58 -13.86
C LEU A 291 10.62 12.71 -12.74
N SER A 292 10.82 11.41 -13.00
CA SER A 292 11.42 10.48 -12.03
C SER A 292 12.90 10.75 -11.82
N LEU A 293 13.64 11.06 -12.89
CA LEU A 293 15.02 11.52 -12.78
C LEU A 293 15.12 12.84 -11.99
N LEU A 294 14.21 13.79 -12.22
CA LEU A 294 14.15 15.05 -11.46
C LEU A 294 13.87 14.80 -9.97
N LEU A 295 13.00 13.85 -9.66
CA LEU A 295 12.73 13.43 -8.29
C LEU A 295 13.98 12.83 -7.64
N GLY A 296 14.67 11.92 -8.35
CA GLY A 296 15.93 11.34 -7.89
C GLY A 296 16.98 12.40 -7.57
N VAL A 297 17.16 13.39 -8.45
CA VAL A 297 18.05 14.56 -8.22
C VAL A 297 17.60 15.38 -7.00
N THR A 298 16.30 15.55 -6.80
CA THR A 298 15.77 16.29 -5.65
C THR A 298 16.08 15.57 -4.33
N PHE A 299 15.87 14.25 -4.26
CA PHE A 299 16.23 13.45 -3.08
C PHE A 299 17.74 13.45 -2.83
N LEU A 300 18.55 13.42 -3.90
CA LEU A 300 20.00 13.61 -3.86
C LEU A 300 20.40 14.89 -3.14
N LEU A 301 19.80 16.02 -3.52
CA LEU A 301 20.08 17.32 -2.92
C LEU A 301 19.59 17.40 -1.47
N LEU A 302 18.38 16.88 -1.19
CA LEU A 302 17.79 16.89 0.15
C LEU A 302 18.61 16.04 1.13
N LEU A 303 19.02 14.84 0.75
CA LEU A 303 19.82 13.96 1.60
C LEU A 303 21.27 14.43 1.69
N GLY A 304 21.86 14.90 0.59
CA GLY A 304 23.24 15.39 0.58
C GLY A 304 23.44 16.65 1.41
N LEU A 305 22.51 17.62 1.34
CA LEU A 305 22.61 18.89 2.08
C LEU A 305 21.95 18.82 3.47
N GLY A 306 20.92 17.99 3.61
CA GLY A 306 20.09 17.88 4.81
C GLY A 306 20.38 16.66 5.67
N HIS A 307 21.46 15.90 5.41
CA HIS A 307 21.77 14.63 6.08
C HIS A 307 21.55 14.67 7.59
N ASN A 308 22.21 15.60 8.30
CA ASN A 308 22.16 15.64 9.76
C ASN A 308 20.78 16.01 10.29
N LEU A 309 20.06 16.89 9.58
CA LEU A 309 18.68 17.23 9.94
C LEU A 309 17.78 16.01 9.77
N TRP A 310 17.88 15.32 8.64
CA TRP A 310 17.09 14.13 8.35
C TRP A 310 17.37 13.00 9.34
N ALA A 311 18.64 12.63 9.51
CA ALA A 311 19.05 11.56 10.43
C ALA A 311 18.68 11.86 11.89
N GLY A 312 18.76 13.14 12.30
CA GLY A 312 18.36 13.61 13.61
C GLY A 312 16.87 13.47 13.93
N LEU A 313 16.00 13.30 12.92
CA LEU A 313 14.58 12.99 13.13
C LEU A 313 14.37 11.55 13.62
N PHE A 314 15.31 10.64 13.34
CA PHE A 314 15.21 9.22 13.69
C PHE A 314 15.99 8.87 14.97
N SER A 315 17.18 9.45 15.14
CA SER A 315 18.07 9.10 16.26
C SER A 315 18.80 10.33 16.80
N LYS A 316 19.07 10.30 18.11
CA LYS A 316 19.94 11.26 18.80
C LYS A 316 21.37 10.74 18.97
N SER A 317 21.63 9.48 18.60
CA SER A 317 22.95 8.87 18.71
C SER A 317 23.85 9.34 17.56
N GLU A 318 24.93 10.04 17.88
CA GLU A 318 25.91 10.48 16.87
C GLU A 318 26.53 9.30 16.11
N ALA A 319 26.69 8.15 16.77
CA ALA A 319 27.20 6.93 16.13
C ALA A 319 26.27 6.44 15.02
N VAL A 320 24.95 6.43 15.27
CA VAL A 320 23.95 6.02 14.27
C VAL A 320 23.87 7.03 13.13
N ILE A 321 23.87 8.33 13.45
CA ILE A 321 23.86 9.40 12.45
C ILE A 321 25.10 9.31 11.54
N SER A 322 26.29 9.13 12.12
CA SER A 322 27.54 9.02 11.36
C SER A 322 27.55 7.75 10.50
N ALA A 323 27.05 6.62 11.01
CA ALA A 323 26.98 5.40 10.25
C ALA A 323 25.96 5.48 9.10
N PHE A 324 24.81 6.15 9.29
CA PHE A 324 23.84 6.41 8.22
C PHE A 324 24.44 7.26 7.07
N ALA A 325 25.38 8.15 7.37
CA ALA A 325 26.07 8.95 6.33
C ALA A 325 26.78 8.05 5.30
N SER A 326 27.35 6.94 5.75
CA SER A 326 28.02 5.97 4.86
C SER A 326 27.04 5.26 3.90
N MET A 327 25.76 5.16 4.26
CA MET A 327 24.71 4.55 3.45
C MET A 327 24.04 5.53 2.47
N THR A 328 24.21 6.84 2.68
CA THR A 328 23.53 7.87 1.89
C THR A 328 23.77 7.75 0.37
N PRO A 329 24.99 7.48 -0.14
CA PRO A 329 25.21 7.27 -1.57
C PRO A 329 24.46 6.07 -2.15
N PHE A 330 24.38 4.96 -1.40
CA PHE A 330 23.64 3.77 -1.82
C PHE A 330 22.13 4.03 -1.82
N LEU A 331 21.63 4.72 -0.81
CA LEU A 331 20.22 5.09 -0.69
C LEU A 331 19.77 6.01 -1.84
N ILE A 332 20.63 6.97 -2.20
CA ILE A 332 20.44 7.82 -3.38
C ILE A 332 20.34 6.97 -4.65
N GLY A 333 21.27 6.02 -4.84
CA GLY A 333 21.25 5.10 -5.97
C GLY A 333 19.96 4.30 -6.01
N SER A 334 19.53 3.78 -4.86
CA SER A 334 18.27 3.05 -4.71
C SER A 334 17.08 3.90 -5.14
N VAL A 335 16.93 5.12 -4.63
CA VAL A 335 15.82 6.03 -4.98
C VAL A 335 15.76 6.31 -6.49
N VAL A 336 16.90 6.52 -7.15
CA VAL A 336 16.94 6.76 -8.60
C VAL A 336 16.52 5.51 -9.37
N LEU A 337 17.03 4.33 -8.98
CA LEU A 337 16.69 3.07 -9.63
C LEU A 337 15.23 2.69 -9.40
N ASP A 338 14.75 2.83 -8.17
CA ASP A 338 13.38 2.55 -7.74
C ASP A 338 12.38 3.48 -8.45
N SER A 339 12.67 4.79 -8.50
CA SER A 339 11.84 5.73 -9.27
C SER A 339 11.74 5.38 -10.76
N THR A 340 12.82 4.88 -11.35
CA THR A 340 12.84 4.44 -12.74
C THR A 340 12.06 3.13 -12.90
N GLN A 341 12.26 2.17 -12.00
CA GLN A 341 11.56 0.89 -12.00
C GLN A 341 10.05 1.07 -11.81
N GLY A 342 9.62 1.98 -10.93
CA GLY A 342 8.21 2.27 -10.70
C GLY A 342 7.53 2.80 -11.95
N VAL A 343 8.22 3.66 -12.74
CA VAL A 343 7.70 4.12 -14.03
C VAL A 343 7.65 3.01 -15.08
N LEU A 344 8.63 2.11 -15.09
CA LEU A 344 8.68 1.01 -16.06
C LEU A 344 7.69 -0.12 -15.74
N SER A 345 7.28 -0.23 -14.47
CA SER A 345 6.34 -1.26 -14.01
C SER A 345 4.87 -0.86 -14.17
N GLY A 346 4.60 0.44 -14.32
CA GLY A 346 3.26 0.98 -14.61
C GLY A 346 2.93 0.98 -16.09
#